data_AF-A0A967F981-F1
#
_entry.id   AF-A0A967F981-F1
#
_cell.length_a   1.000
_cell.length_b   1.000
_cell.length_c   1.000
_cell.angle_alpha   90.00
_cell.angle_beta   90.00
_cell.angle_gamma   90.00
#
_symmetry.space_group_name_H-M   'P 1'
#
loop_
_entity.id
_entity.type
_entity.pdbx_description
1 polymer ?
#
loop_
_entity_poly.entity_id
_entity_poly.type
_entity_poly.pdbx_seq_one_letter_code
_entity_poly.pdbx_strand_id
1 'polypeptide(L)'
;MLEIIRESEGAAIAVPEGEIQETLSEVWREKHWWICPEGAACLAAIPQLLDGGLIRPGDQVVSFNTGSLEKYLPDLRHLLL
;
A
#
# COMPACT_ATOMS: atom_id res chain seq x y z
N MET A 1 -2.75 -14.67 13.87
CA MET A 1 -2.33 -13.83 12.72
C MET A 1 -1.31 -14.55 11.84
N LEU A 2 -0.14 -14.94 12.37
CA LEU A 2 0.84 -15.71 11.57
C LEU A 2 0.32 -17.09 11.11
N GLU A 3 -0.54 -17.72 11.91
CA GLU A 3 -1.24 -18.95 11.53
C GLU A 3 -2.09 -18.75 10.27
N ILE A 4 -2.98 -17.75 10.25
CA ILE A 4 -3.80 -17.39 9.10
C ILE A 4 -2.95 -17.14 7.84
N ILE A 5 -1.85 -16.40 7.97
CA ILE A 5 -0.93 -16.14 6.84
C ILE A 5 -0.35 -17.45 6.30
N ARG A 6 0.02 -18.40 7.18
CA ARG A 6 0.58 -19.69 6.76
C ARG A 6 -0.48 -20.58 6.11
N GLU A 7 -1.67 -20.65 6.71
CA GLU A 7 -2.80 -21.45 6.20
C GLU A 7 -3.30 -20.93 4.85
N SER A 8 -3.23 -19.62 4.62
CA SER A 8 -3.62 -19.00 3.34
C SER A 8 -2.51 -19.01 2.29
N GLU A 9 -1.36 -19.64 2.57
CA GLU A 9 -0.14 -19.56 1.74
C GLU A 9 0.28 -18.11 1.41
N GLY A 10 0.01 -17.19 2.33
CA GLY A 10 0.29 -15.77 2.19
C GLY A 10 1.70 -15.38 2.66
N ALA A 11 1.95 -14.07 2.69
CA ALA A 11 3.22 -13.50 3.15
C ALA A 11 3.02 -12.34 4.13
N ALA A 12 4.07 -12.09 4.92
CA ALA A 12 4.25 -10.85 5.67
C ALA A 12 5.44 -10.11 5.08
N ILE A 13 5.23 -8.86 4.67
CA ILE A 13 6.21 -8.07 3.92
C ILE A 13 6.38 -6.72 4.62
N ALA A 14 7.62 -6.25 4.69
CA ALA A 14 7.94 -4.91 5.20
C ALA A 14 8.16 -3.96 4.03
N VAL A 15 7.60 -2.76 4.14
CA VAL A 15 7.78 -1.67 3.18
C VAL A 15 8.47 -0.50 3.89
N PRO A 16 9.54 0.08 3.33
CA PRO A 16 10.17 1.28 3.87
C PRO A 16 9.23 2.48 3.91
N GLU A 17 9.33 3.29 4.96
CA GLU A 17 8.46 4.46 5.12
C GLU A 17 8.57 5.49 3.97
N GLY A 18 9.76 5.63 3.37
CA GLY A 18 9.96 6.47 2.19
C GLY A 18 9.10 6.03 1.00
N GLU A 19 9.05 4.73 0.72
CA GLU A 19 8.25 4.17 -0.38
C GLU A 19 6.73 4.35 -0.14
N ILE A 20 6.30 4.32 1.12
CA ILE A 20 4.90 4.61 1.50
C ILE A 20 4.54 6.05 1.13
N GLN A 21 5.41 7.01 1.48
CA GLN A 21 5.17 8.43 1.19
C GLN A 21 5.21 8.72 -0.31
N GLU A 22 6.20 8.18 -1.02
CA GLU A 22 6.33 8.28 -2.47
C GLU A 22 5.08 7.72 -3.17
N THR A 23 4.67 6.50 -2.81
CA THR A 23 3.47 5.86 -3.37
C THR A 23 2.21 6.67 -3.06
N LEU A 24 2.07 7.21 -1.85
CA LEU A 24 0.93 8.05 -1.48
C LEU A 24 0.85 9.29 -2.37
N SER A 25 1.98 9.98 -2.57
CA SER A 25 2.06 11.15 -3.45
C SER A 25 1.75 10.80 -4.90
N GLU A 26 2.28 9.69 -5.42
CA GLU A 26 2.01 9.24 -6.79
C GLU A 26 0.53 8.89 -7.01
N VAL A 27 -0.06 8.12 -6.10
CA VAL A 27 -1.47 7.73 -6.15
C VAL A 27 -2.38 8.94 -6.07
N TRP A 28 -2.08 9.91 -5.20
CA TRP A 28 -2.82 11.16 -5.13
C TRP A 28 -2.72 11.94 -6.45
N ARG A 29 -1.51 12.11 -6.99
CA ARG A 29 -1.26 12.87 -8.22
C ARG A 29 -1.95 12.25 -9.44
N GLU A 30 -1.94 10.92 -9.55
CA GLU A 30 -2.43 10.23 -10.74
C GLU A 30 -3.90 9.83 -10.67
N LYS A 31 -4.38 9.47 -9.48
CA LYS A 31 -5.72 8.90 -9.29
C LYS A 31 -6.63 9.77 -8.43
N HIS A 32 -6.07 10.76 -7.72
CA HIS A 32 -6.78 11.54 -6.70
C HIS A 32 -7.48 10.67 -5.66
N TRP A 33 -6.92 9.49 -5.36
CA TRP A 33 -7.46 8.62 -4.33
C TRP A 33 -7.07 9.13 -2.95
N TRP A 34 -8.06 9.24 -2.07
CA TRP A 34 -7.92 9.76 -0.71
C TRP A 34 -7.61 8.63 0.30
N ILE A 35 -6.54 7.89 0.05
CA ILE A 35 -6.13 6.72 0.85
C ILE A 35 -5.22 7.11 2.02
N CYS A 36 -5.23 6.34 3.10
CA CYS A 36 -4.31 6.53 4.21
C CYS A 36 -2.91 5.95 3.90
N PRO A 37 -1.88 6.25 4.72
CA PRO A 37 -0.54 5.67 4.57
C PRO A 37 -0.53 4.14 4.57
N GLU A 38 -1.38 3.48 5.35
CA GLU A 38 -1.49 2.01 5.38
C GLU A 38 -2.03 1.47 4.04
N GLY A 39 -2.98 2.18 3.41
CA GLY A 39 -3.44 1.85 2.07
C GLY A 39 -2.35 2.06 1.01
N ALA A 40 -1.57 3.14 1.13
CA ALA A 40 -0.42 3.37 0.27
C ALA A 40 0.67 2.31 0.46
N ALA A 41 0.91 1.84 1.68
CA ALA A 41 1.85 0.74 1.97
C ALA A 41 1.45 -0.56 1.25
N CYS A 42 0.15 -0.88 1.18
CA CYS A 42 -0.32 -2.03 0.41
C CYS A 42 -0.02 -1.89 -1.09
N LEU A 43 -0.11 -0.69 -1.66
CA LEU A 43 0.22 -0.44 -3.07
C LEU A 43 1.74 -0.44 -3.30
N ALA A 44 2.51 0.13 -2.38
CA ALA A 44 3.97 0.15 -2.40
C ALA A 44 4.58 -1.25 -2.35
N ALA A 45 3.88 -2.23 -1.75
CA ALA A 45 4.33 -3.62 -1.72
C ALA A 45 4.19 -4.35 -3.07
N ILE A 46 3.41 -3.84 -4.03
CA ILE A 46 3.09 -4.54 -5.29
C ILE A 46 4.34 -4.93 -6.09
N PRO A 47 5.34 -4.04 -6.30
CA PRO A 47 6.56 -4.41 -7.01
C PRO A 47 7.29 -5.59 -6.35
N GLN A 48 7.47 -5.57 -5.03
CA GLN A 48 8.12 -6.65 -4.30
C GLN A 48 7.33 -7.97 -4.37
N LEU A 49 5.99 -7.87 -4.33
CA LEU A 49 5.10 -9.03 -4.46
C LEU A 49 5.16 -9.66 -5.86
N LEU A 50 5.29 -8.84 -6.91
CA LEU A 50 5.48 -9.29 -8.29
C LEU A 50 6.87 -9.93 -8.46
N ASP A 51 7.92 -9.28 -7.98
CA ASP A 51 9.30 -9.77 -8.06
C ASP A 51 9.48 -11.09 -7.29
N GLY A 52 8.81 -11.22 -6.14
CA GLY A 52 8.76 -12.45 -5.35
C GLY A 52 7.83 -13.53 -5.92
N GLY A 53 7.05 -13.22 -6.96
CA GLY A 53 6.12 -14.15 -7.60
C GLY A 53 4.90 -14.54 -6.77
N LEU A 54 4.62 -13.83 -5.67
CA LEU A 54 3.42 -14.06 -4.84
C LEU A 54 2.15 -13.59 -5.56
N ILE A 55 2.28 -12.55 -6.39
CA ILE A 55 1.28 -12.16 -7.39
C ILE A 55 1.94 -12.11 -8.77
N ARG A 56 1.14 -12.18 -9.83
CA ARG A 56 1.59 -12.22 -11.22
C ARG A 56 0.87 -11.18 -12.07
N PRO A 57 1.47 -10.76 -13.20
CA PRO A 57 0.76 -9.93 -14.17
C PRO A 57 -0.55 -10.61 -14.60
N GLY A 58 -1.66 -9.88 -14.48
CA GLY A 58 -3.01 -10.36 -14.81
C GLY A 58 -3.82 -10.87 -13.60
N ASP A 59 -3.20 -11.06 -12.44
CA ASP A 59 -3.93 -11.39 -11.21
C ASP A 59 -4.86 -10.22 -10.80
N GLN A 60 -6.02 -10.57 -10.26
CA GLN A 60 -6.93 -9.60 -9.66
C GLN A 60 -6.54 -9.39 -8.20
N VAL A 61 -6.08 -8.18 -7.88
CA VAL A 61 -5.60 -7.81 -6.54
C VAL A 61 -6.57 -6.81 -5.91
N VAL A 62 -6.92 -7.06 -4.65
CA VAL A 62 -7.69 -6.12 -3.82
C VAL A 62 -6.76 -5.52 -2.77
N SER A 63 -6.61 -4.20 -2.80
CA SER A 63 -5.94 -3.45 -1.74
C SER A 63 -6.99 -2.90 -0.76
N PHE A 64 -6.83 -3.22 0.52
CA PHE A 64 -7.74 -2.79 1.58
C PHE A 64 -7.23 -1.50 2.22
N ASN A 65 -7.79 -0.37 1.80
CA ASN A 65 -7.57 0.90 2.46
C ASN A 65 -8.34 0.94 3.79
N THR A 66 -7.64 0.95 4.92
CA THR A 66 -8.24 0.81 6.27
C THR A 66 -8.66 2.14 6.89
N GLY A 67 -8.24 3.26 6.29
CA GLY A 67 -8.49 4.59 6.81
C GLY A 67 -8.51 5.64 5.71
N SER A 68 -8.94 6.83 6.08
CA SER A 68 -9.05 7.97 5.20
C SER A 68 -7.93 8.96 5.53
N LEU A 69 -7.39 9.64 4.50
CA LEU A 69 -6.18 10.46 4.65
C LEU A 69 -6.34 11.63 5.62
N GLU A 70 -7.56 12.13 5.82
CA GLU A 70 -7.83 13.27 6.71
C GLU A 70 -7.39 13.02 8.15
N LYS A 71 -7.30 11.76 8.58
CA LYS A 71 -6.81 11.38 9.91
C LYS A 71 -5.36 11.80 10.16
N TYR A 72 -4.59 12.01 9.10
CA TYR A 72 -3.16 12.31 9.15
C TYR A 72 -2.86 13.76 8.75
N LEU A 73 -3.90 14.59 8.61
CA LEU A 73 -3.73 16.02 8.35
C LEU A 73 -3.66 16.80 9.67
N PRO A 74 -2.82 17.85 9.74
CA PRO A 74 -2.08 18.46 8.65
C PRO A 74 -0.72 17.82 8.32
N ASP A 75 -0.25 16.85 9.10
CA ASP A 75 1.13 16.36 9.09
C ASP A 75 1.58 15.85 7.72
N LEU A 76 0.71 15.14 7.00
CA LEU A 76 0.99 14.59 5.67
C LEU A 76 0.57 15.51 4.51
N ARG A 77 0.14 16.74 4.77
CA ARG A 77 -0.33 17.66 3.71
C ARG A 77 0.74 17.91 2.64
N HIS A 78 2.01 17.89 3.01
CA HIS A 78 3.13 18.13 2.11
C HIS A 78 3.28 17.07 1.01
N LEU A 79 2.70 15.88 1.19
CA LEU A 79 2.70 14.79 0.21
C LEU A 79 1.62 14.95 -0.88
N LEU A 80 0.73 15.93 -0.72
CA LEU A 80 -0.42 16.15 -1.62
C LEU A 80 -0.23 17.34 -2.58
N LEU A 81 0.96 17.94 -2.56
CA LEU A 81 1.36 19.04 -3.42
C LEU A 81 1.85 18.52 -4.78
#